data_AF-A0A9X6XVH5-F1
#
_entry.id   AF-A0A9X6XVH5-F1
#
_cell.length_a   1.000
_cell.length_b   1.000
_cell.length_c   1.000
_cell.angle_alpha   90.00
_cell.angle_beta   90.00
_cell.angle_gamma   90.00
#
_symmetry.space_group_name_H-M   'P 1'
#
loop_
_entity.id
_entity.type
_entity.pdbx_description
1 polymer ?
#
loop_
_entity_poly.entity_id
_entity_poly.type
_entity_poly.pdbx_seq_one_letter_code
_entity_poly.pdbx_strand_id
1 'polypeptide(L)' 'MKAVCPKNKNHKEFIATAHVVQEWKVDAEGDWLKTVDNCVQVTHKPNRDDVWTCAVCGAEAEVE' A
#
# COMPACT_ATOMS: atom_id res chain seq x y z
N MET A 1 -14.10 12.42 -1.69
CA MET A 1 -12.65 12.25 -1.75
C MET A 1 -12.31 10.96 -2.46
N LYS A 2 -11.99 11.09 -3.74
CA LYS A 2 -11.57 10.05 -4.68
C LYS A 2 -10.21 10.45 -5.25
N ALA A 3 -9.26 9.52 -5.32
CA ALA A 3 -7.98 9.77 -5.98
C ALA A 3 -8.15 9.87 -7.50
N VAL A 4 -7.50 10.86 -8.11
CA VAL A 4 -7.53 11.14 -9.54
C VAL A 4 -6.09 11.34 -10.03
N CYS A 5 -5.76 10.74 -11.18
CA CYS A 5 -4.47 11.00 -11.80
C CYS A 5 -4.50 12.37 -12.52
N PRO A 6 -3.55 13.28 -12.25
CA PRO A 6 -3.51 14.59 -12.88
C PRO A 6 -3.19 14.53 -14.38
N LYS A 7 -2.50 13.47 -14.83
CA LYS A 7 -2.07 13.32 -16.22
C LYS A 7 -3.13 12.71 -17.13
N ASN A 8 -4.01 11.87 -16.59
CA ASN A 8 -5.07 11.21 -17.36
C ASN A 8 -6.20 10.75 -16.45
N LYS A 9 -7.39 11.32 -16.63
CA LYS A 9 -8.59 10.97 -15.86
C LYS A 9 -9.02 9.51 -16.02
N ASN A 10 -8.53 8.79 -17.03
CA ASN A 10 -8.83 7.36 -17.22
C ASN A 10 -7.90 6.43 -16.42
N HIS A 11 -6.81 6.92 -15.84
CA HIS A 11 -6.00 6.11 -14.94
C HIS A 11 -6.73 5.96 -13.59
N LYS A 12 -7.08 4.73 -13.21
CA LYS A 12 -7.87 4.41 -12.00
C LYS A 12 -7.16 3.51 -11.01
N GLU A 13 -5.89 3.18 -11.28
CA GLU A 13 -5.06 2.33 -10.44
C GLU A 13 -4.02 3.18 -9.72
N PHE A 14 -3.93 2.99 -8.40
CA PHE A 14 -3.07 3.78 -7.53
C PHE A 14 -2.36 2.87 -6.54
N ILE A 15 -1.10 3.21 -6.26
CA ILE A 15 -0.29 2.61 -5.21
C ILE A 15 -0.50 3.45 -3.96
N ALA A 16 -0.84 2.79 -2.86
CA ALA A 16 -1.06 3.41 -1.55
C ALA A 16 -0.52 2.49 -0.45
N THR A 17 -0.15 3.07 0.69
CA THR A 17 0.43 2.33 1.82
C THR A 17 -0.65 1.87 2.78
N ALA A 18 -0.59 0.61 3.21
CA ALA A 18 -1.40 0.07 4.31
C ALA A 18 -0.48 -0.50 5.38
N HIS A 19 -0.94 -0.55 6.63
CA HIS A 19 -0.27 -1.31 7.68
C HIS A 19 -0.96 -2.67 7.85
N VAL A 20 -0.14 -3.72 7.81
CA VAL A 20 -0.60 -5.11 7.94
C VAL A 20 0.21 -5.83 9.00
N VAL A 21 -0.39 -6.85 9.60
CA VAL A 21 0.29 -7.86 10.40
C VAL A 21 0.75 -8.97 9.46
N GLN A 22 2.03 -9.31 9.56
CA GLN A 22 2.65 -10.40 8.82
C GLN A 22 3.03 -11.51 9.79
N GLU A 23 3.02 -12.74 9.31
CA GLU A 23 3.52 -13.89 10.07
C GLU A 23 4.89 -14.29 9.53
N TRP A 24 5.88 -14.34 10.42
CA TRP A 24 7.25 -14.65 10.07
C TRP A 24 7.69 -15.96 10.71
N LYS A 25 8.43 -16.76 9.96
CA LYS A 25 9.30 -17.78 10.54
C LYS A 25 10.57 -17.06 10.98
N VAL A 26 10.86 -17.18 12.26
CA VAL A 26 12.08 -16.66 12.89
C VAL A 26 12.97 -17.81 13.35
N ASP A 27 14.23 -17.51 13.64
CA ASP A 27 15.09 -18.44 14.37
C ASP A 27 14.87 -18.36 15.90
N ALA A 28 15.75 -18.99 16.67
CA ALA A 28 15.64 -19.02 18.12
C ALA A 28 15.91 -17.67 18.81
N GLU A 29 16.57 -16.72 18.13
CA GLU A 29 16.86 -15.37 18.64
C GLU A 29 15.76 -14.37 18.24
N GLY A 30 14.84 -14.78 17.36
CA GLY A 30 13.75 -13.96 16.87
C GLY A 30 14.07 -13.24 15.56
N ASP A 31 15.21 -13.54 14.93
CA ASP A 31 15.60 -12.93 13.66
C ASP A 31 14.80 -13.49 12.49
N TRP A 32 14.49 -12.62 11.54
CA TRP A 32 13.67 -12.97 10.37
C TRP A 32 14.39 -13.97 9.46
N LEU A 33 13.72 -15.10 9.17
CA LEU A 33 14.18 -16.07 8.17
C LEU A 33 13.33 -16.02 6.90
N LYS A 34 12.00 -15.98 7.06
CA LYS A 34 11.06 -15.86 5.93
C LYS A 34 9.69 -15.35 6.38
N THR A 35 8.99 -14.70 5.48
CA THR A 35 7.56 -14.43 5.64
C THR A 35 6.76 -15.67 5.27
N VAL A 36 5.88 -16.11 6.16
CA VAL A 36 4.98 -17.25 5.99
C VAL A 36 3.65 -16.76 5.41
N ASP A 37 3.13 -15.67 5.97
CA ASP A 37 1.94 -14.98 5.47
C ASP A 37 2.21 -13.47 5.38
N ASN A 38 2.00 -12.91 4.19
CA ASN A 38 2.27 -11.51 3.89
C ASN A 38 1.18 -10.57 4.41
N CYS A 39 -0.02 -11.05 4.72
CA CYS A 39 -1.11 -10.21 5.21
C CYS A 39 -2.14 -11.05 5.99
N VAL A 40 -1.82 -11.35 7.25
CA VAL A 40 -2.75 -12.02 8.17
C VAL A 40 -3.93 -11.10 8.50
N GLN A 41 -3.64 -9.82 8.69
CA GLN A 41 -4.63 -8.81 9.05
C GLN A 41 -4.20 -7.43 8.58
N VAL A 42 -5.14 -6.61 8.12
CA VAL A 42 -4.92 -5.17 7.87
C VAL A 42 -5.27 -4.41 9.14
N THR A 43 -4.26 -3.82 9.81
CA THR A 43 -4.48 -3.03 11.04
C THR A 43 -4.81 -1.58 10.72
N HIS A 44 -4.26 -1.03 9.63
CA HIS A 44 -4.63 0.27 9.09
C HIS A 44 -4.76 0.20 7.58
N LYS A 45 -5.94 0.52 7.07
CA LYS A 45 -6.21 0.60 5.62
C LYS A 45 -5.46 1.80 5.01
N PRO A 46 -5.27 1.81 3.68
CA PRO A 46 -4.74 3.00 3.01
C PRO A 46 -5.55 4.24 3.33
N ASN A 47 -4.87 5.25 3.86
CA ASN A 47 -5.46 6.55 4.13
C ASN A 47 -5.44 7.38 2.85
N ARG A 48 -6.57 8.01 2.52
CA ARG A 48 -6.70 8.84 1.31
C ARG A 48 -6.08 10.22 1.46
N ASP A 49 -5.77 10.62 2.69
CA ASP A 49 -5.03 11.84 2.99
C ASP A 49 -3.51 11.65 2.85
N ASP A 50 -3.05 10.40 2.66
CA ASP A 50 -1.65 10.10 2.37
C ASP A 50 -1.36 10.24 0.86
N VAL A 51 -0.07 10.24 0.51
CA VAL A 51 0.39 10.24 -0.88
C VAL A 51 -0.01 8.95 -1.59
N TRP A 52 -0.82 9.08 -2.64
CA TRP A 52 -1.13 8.00 -3.56
C TRP A 52 -0.41 8.25 -4.88
N THR A 53 0.13 7.21 -5.49
CA THR A 53 0.83 7.34 -6.77
C THR A 53 0.06 6.61 -7.86
N CYS A 54 -0.22 7.27 -8.98
CA CYS A 54 -0.81 6.62 -10.14
C CYS A 54 0.09 5.48 -10.62
N ALA A 55 -0.43 4.26 -10.60
CA ALA A 55 0.33 3.05 -10.94
C ALA A 55 0.72 2.99 -12.43
N VAL A 56 0.07 3.79 -13.28
CA VAL A 56 0.29 3.80 -14.74
C VAL A 56 1.37 4.78 -15.17
N CYS A 57 1.37 6.00 -14.62
CA CYS A 57 2.25 7.08 -15.07
C CYS A 57 3.18 7.64 -13.99
N GLY A 58 3.11 7.12 -12.77
CA GLY A 58 3.96 7.51 -11.64
C GLY A 58 3.69 8.90 -11.06
N ALA A 59 2.67 9.62 -11.54
CA ALA A 59 2.30 10.91 -10.98
C ALA A 59 1.61 10.74 -9.62
N GLU A 60 1.85 11.67 -8.69
CA GLU A 60 1.07 11.78 -7.46
C GLU A 60 -0.41 12.04 -7.80
N ALA A 61 -1.30 11.37 -7.08
CA ALA A 61 -2.74 11.51 -7.26
C ALA A 61 -3.24 12.78 -6.56
N GLU A 62 -4.19 13.44 -7.21
CA GLU A 62 -4.94 14.55 -6.63
C GLU A 62 -6.25 14.01 -6.03
N VAL A 63 -6.85 14.77 -5.10
CA VAL A 63 -8.12 14.39 -4.47
C VAL A 63 -9.26 15.19 -5.09
N GLU A 64 -10.31 14.48 -5.54
CA GLU A 64 -11.59 15.01 -6.03
C GLU A 64 -12.76 14.68 -5.08
#